data_AF-A0A9D0BEK6-F1
#
_entry.id   AF-A0A9D0BEK6-F1
#
_cell.length_a   1.000
_cell.length_b   1.000
_cell.length_c   1.000
_cell.angle_alpha   90.00
_cell.angle_beta   90.00
_cell.angle_gamma   90.00
#
_symmetry.space_group_name_H-M   'P 1'
#
loop_
_entity.id
_entity.type
_entity.pdbx_description
1 polymer ?
#
loop_
_entity_poly.entity_id
_entity_poly.type
_entity_poly.pdbx_seq_one_letter_code
_entity_poly.pdbx_strand_id
1 'polypeptide(L)' 'MSLPRFQLSSQQLILLVALWLTGLDNFSYYRKVLEIYPLEGGNLPFLASIVALQFLFTLLLLGLIGWRPLLRPLLTILLI' A
#
# COMPACT_ATOMS: atom_id res chain seq x y z
N MET A 1 -35.47 -2.69 4.58
CA MET A 1 -34.33 -3.64 4.59
C MET A 1 -33.05 -2.81 4.58
N SER A 2 -32.46 -2.52 5.73
CA SER A 2 -31.23 -1.73 5.82
C SER A 2 -30.05 -2.59 5.38
N LEU A 3 -29.33 -2.15 4.34
CA LEU A 3 -28.09 -2.80 3.91
C LEU A 3 -27.10 -2.85 5.10
N PRO A 4 -26.40 -3.97 5.31
CA PRO A 4 -25.35 -4.03 6.32
C PRO A 4 -24.29 -2.97 6.00
N ARG A 5 -24.15 -1.97 6.87
CA ARG A 5 -23.10 -0.95 6.73
C ARG A 5 -21.77 -1.62 7.06
N PHE A 6 -20.97 -1.94 6.04
CA PHE A 6 -19.57 -2.31 6.22
C PHE A 6 -18.84 -1.10 6.83
N GLN A 7 -18.66 -1.10 8.14
CA GLN A 7 -17.91 -0.06 8.85
C GLN A 7 -16.48 -0.53 9.01
N LEU A 8 -15.59 -0.05 8.15
CA LEU A 8 -14.15 -0.27 8.30
C LEU A 8 -13.60 0.67 9.38
N SER A 9 -12.76 0.13 10.27
CA SER A 9 -11.98 0.95 11.19
C SER A 9 -10.92 1.76 10.43
N SER A 10 -10.46 2.87 10.99
CA SER A 10 -9.40 3.67 10.35
C SER A 10 -8.13 2.84 10.10
N GLN A 11 -7.82 1.88 10.97
CA GLN A 11 -6.67 0.98 10.81
C GLN A 11 -6.86 0.01 9.64
N GLN A 12 -8.06 -0.57 9.51
CA GLN A 12 -8.39 -1.43 8.37
C GLN A 12 -8.33 -0.65 7.05
N LEU A 13 -8.82 0.59 7.05
CA LEU A 13 -8.77 1.46 5.88
C LEU A 13 -7.32 1.77 5.49
N ILE A 14 -6.47 2.13 6.45
CA ILE A 14 -5.03 2.38 6.22
C ILE A 14 -4.34 1.14 5.66
N LEU A 15 -4.61 -0.05 6.22
CA LEU A 15 -4.05 -1.32 5.75
C LEU A 15 -4.44 -1.61 4.29
N LEU A 16 -5.72 -1.47 3.97
CA LEU A 16 -6.22 -1.71 2.61
C LEU A 16 -5.65 -0.74 1.60
N VAL A 17 -5.51 0.54 1.95
CA VAL A 17 -4.89 1.55 1.07
C VAL A 17 -3.40 1.28 0.91
N ALA A 18 -2.69 0.93 1.98
CA ALA A 18 -1.28 0.57 1.88
C ALA A 18 -1.07 -0.65 0.98
N LEU A 19 -1.94 -1.67 1.07
CA LEU A 19 -1.94 -2.83 0.17
C LEU A 19 -2.21 -2.44 -1.27
N TRP A 20 -3.22 -1.59 -1.51
CA TRP A 20 -3.56 -1.11 -2.85
C TRP A 20 -2.39 -0.36 -3.50
N LEU A 21 -1.84 0.63 -2.79
CA LEU A 21 -0.72 1.43 -3.27
C LEU A 21 0.50 0.55 -3.54
N THR A 22 0.81 -0.36 -2.62
CA THR A 22 1.96 -1.26 -2.80
C THR A 22 1.74 -2.24 -3.93
N GLY A 23 0.56 -2.86 -4.07
CA GLY A 23 0.34 -3.94 -5.04
C GLY A 23 0.05 -3.47 -6.46
N LEU A 24 -0.72 -2.39 -6.62
CA LEU A 24 -1.33 -2.03 -7.91
C LEU A 24 -0.82 -0.71 -8.45
N ASP A 25 -0.66 0.30 -7.60
CA ASP A 25 -0.30 1.65 -8.04
C ASP A 25 1.20 1.76 -8.42
N ASN A 26 2.05 0.97 -7.78
CA ASN A 26 3.50 1.04 -7.96
C ASN A 26 4.06 0.15 -9.10
N PHE A 27 3.24 -0.22 -10.09
CA PHE A 27 3.67 -1.08 -11.20
C PHE A 27 4.90 -0.54 -11.96
N SER A 28 4.94 0.78 -12.20
CA SER A 28 6.08 1.42 -12.87
C SER A 28 7.38 1.28 -12.09
N TYR A 29 7.33 1.34 -10.76
CA TYR A 29 8.50 1.14 -9.90
C TYR A 29 8.98 -0.31 -9.99
N TYR A 30 8.07 -1.29 -9.84
CA TYR A 30 8.44 -2.70 -9.94
C TYR A 30 9.02 -3.09 -11.29
N ARG A 31 8.55 -2.47 -12.38
CA ARG A 31 9.13 -2.71 -13.70
C ARG A 31 10.61 -2.34 -13.74
N LYS A 32 10.99 -1.16 -13.21
CA LYS A 32 12.42 -0.76 -13.13
C LYS A 32 13.21 -1.64 -12.18
N VAL A 33 12.62 -2.03 -11.05
CA VAL A 33 13.29 -2.96 -10.11
C VAL A 33 13.59 -4.29 -10.79
N LEU A 34 12.64 -4.84 -11.56
CA LEU A 34 12.83 -6.11 -12.29
C LEU A 34 13.78 -5.98 -13.48
N GLU A 35 13.93 -4.79 -14.08
CA GLU A 35 14.96 -4.53 -15.10
C GLU A 35 16.38 -4.59 -14.51
N ILE A 36 16.57 -4.12 -13.28
CA ILE A 36 17.88 -4.12 -12.59
C ILE A 36 18.14 -5.46 -11.89
N TYR A 37 17.11 -6.02 -11.26
CA TYR A 37 17.14 -7.26 -10.50
C TYR A 37 16.13 -8.25 -11.09
N PRO A 38 16.50 -8.95 -12.17
CA PRO A 38 15.62 -9.95 -12.77
C PRO A 38 15.29 -11.04 -11.76
N LEU A 39 14.15 -11.70 -11.95
CA LEU A 39 13.68 -12.82 -11.10
C LEU A 39 14.66 -14.00 -11.15
N GLU A 40 15.40 -14.13 -12.23
CA GLU A 40 16.46 -15.10 -12.44
C GLU A 40 17.71 -14.75 -11.61
N GLY A 41 18.48 -15.76 -11.19
CA GLY A 41 19.73 -15.54 -10.46
C GLY A 41 19.62 -15.38 -8.94
N GLY A 42 18.49 -15.77 -8.34
CA GLY A 42 18.36 -15.85 -6.88
C GLY A 42 17.99 -14.53 -6.18
N ASN A 43 17.56 -13.51 -6.92
CA ASN A 43 17.15 -12.21 -6.39
C ASN A 43 15.78 -12.22 -5.69
N LEU A 44 15.05 -13.34 -5.72
CA LEU A 44 13.69 -13.45 -5.20
C LEU A 44 13.53 -13.00 -3.73
N PRO A 45 14.44 -13.35 -2.79
CA PRO A 45 14.36 -12.86 -1.41
C PRO A 45 14.53 -11.34 -1.31
N PHE A 46 15.39 -10.75 -2.15
CA PHE A 46 15.58 -9.30 -2.20
C PHE A 46 14.34 -8.60 -2.73
N LEU A 47 13.76 -9.11 -3.83
CA LEU A 47 12.52 -8.57 -4.41
C LEU A 47 11.36 -8.62 -3.42
N ALA A 48 11.18 -9.75 -2.73
CA ALA A 48 10.17 -9.90 -1.69
C ALA A 48 10.39 -8.90 -0.54
N SER A 49 11.65 -8.70 -0.14
CA SER A 49 12.01 -7.74 0.92
C SER A 49 11.73 -6.30 0.51
N ILE A 50 11.95 -5.93 -0.76
CA ILE A 50 11.61 -4.60 -1.28
C ILE A 50 10.11 -4.35 -1.22
N VAL A 51 9.29 -5.31 -1.64
CA VAL A 51 7.82 -5.18 -1.59
C VAL A 51 7.35 -5.05 -0.14
N ALA A 52 7.89 -5.87 0.76
CA ALA A 52 7.56 -5.80 2.18
C ALA A 52 7.99 -4.46 2.81
N LEU A 53 9.20 -3.98 2.49
CA LEU A 53 9.69 -2.68 2.95
C LEU A 53 8.80 -1.54 2.47
N GLN A 54 8.43 -1.55 1.20
CA GLN A 54 7.54 -0.55 0.61
C GLN A 54 6.16 -0.56 1.28
N PHE A 55 5.60 -1.75 1.52
CA PHE A 55 4.33 -1.90 2.25
C PHE A 55 4.41 -1.30 3.66
N LEU A 56 5.41 -1.71 4.44
CA LEU A 56 5.59 -1.25 5.83
C LEU A 56 5.87 0.24 5.90
N PHE A 57 6.65 0.77 4.96
CA PHE A 57 6.93 2.20 4.88
C PHE A 57 5.67 3.01 4.54
N THR A 58 4.87 2.54 3.58
CA THR A 58 3.59 3.16 3.23
C THR A 58 2.63 3.12 4.41
N LEU A 59 2.54 1.97 5.10
CA LEU A 59 1.72 1.79 6.29
C LEU A 59 2.12 2.76 7.41
N LEU A 60 3.42 2.92 7.63
CA LEU A 60 3.97 3.86 8.61
C LEU A 60 3.59 5.30 8.24
N LEU A 61 3.78 5.73 6.99
CA LEU A 61 3.44 7.08 6.54
C LEU A 61 1.95 7.38 6.70
N LEU A 62 1.07 6.46 6.26
CA LEU A 62 -0.38 6.62 6.42
C LEU A 62 -0.81 6.62 7.90
N GLY A 63 -0.13 5.84 8.74
CA GLY A 63 -0.34 5.83 10.18
C GLY A 63 0.07 7.14 10.86
N LEU A 64 1.18 7.75 10.43
CA LEU A 64 1.70 9.02 10.97
C LEU A 64 0.90 10.24 10.50
N ILE A 65 0.51 10.27 9.23
CA ILE A 65 -0.28 11.37 8.62
C ILE A 65 -1.75 11.33 9.12
N GLY A 66 -2.11 10.30 9.89
CA GLY A 66 -3.45 10.02 10.37
C GLY A 66 -4.00 10.97 11.43
N TRP A 67 -4.08 12.28 11.15
CA TRP A 67 -4.95 13.17 11.91
C TRP A 67 -6.40 12.83 11.58
N ARG A 68 -7.19 12.48 12.60
CA ARG A 68 -8.53 11.86 12.48
C ARG A 68 -9.51 12.49 11.44
N PRO A 69 -9.59 13.81 11.23
CA PRO A 69 -10.52 14.38 10.25
C PRO A 69 -9.97 14.38 8.80
N LEU A 70 -8.65 14.38 8.61
CA LEU A 70 -8.02 14.44 7.27
C LEU A 70 -7.76 13.05 6.67
N LEU A 71 -7.78 12.01 7.49
CA LEU A 71 -7.50 10.64 7.10
C LEU A 71 -8.40 10.14 5.96
N ARG A 72 -9.71 10.39 6.06
CA ARG A 72 -10.68 9.94 5.04
C ARG A 72 -10.52 10.64 3.69
N PRO A 73 -10.48 11.99 3.60
CA PRO A 73 -10.30 12.65 2.32
C PRO A 73 -8.93 12.34 1.70
N LEU A 74 -7.86 12.27 2.51
CA LEU A 74 -6.52 11.92 2.02
C LEU A 74 -6.49 10.53 1.37
N LEU A 75 -7.05 9.52 2.05
CA LEU A 75 -7.10 8.16 1.52
C LEU A 75 -8.00 8.05 0.29
N THR A 76 -9.02 8.90 0.16
CA THR A 76 -9.87 8.93 -1.05
C THR A 76 -9.11 9.52 -2.23
N ILE A 77 -8.36 10.61 -2.03
CA ILE A 77 -7.51 11.20 -3.07
C ILE A 77 -6.43 10.22 -3.53
N LEU A 78 -5.84 9.45 -2.60
CA LEU A 78 -4.83 8.45 -2.93
C LEU A 78 -5.37 7.23 -3.72
N LEU A 79 -6.69 7.02 -3.73
CA LEU A 79 -7.32 5.89 -4.41
C LEU A 79 -7.96 6.26 -5.77
N ILE A 80 -8.05 7.54 -6.10
CA ILE A 80 -8.60 8.07 -7.37
C ILE A 80 -7.44 8.43 -8.30
#